data_AF-B9KY86-F1
#
_entry.id   AF-B9KY86-F1
#
_cell.length_a   1.000
_cell.length_b   1.000
_cell.length_c   1.000
_cell.angle_alpha   90.00
_cell.angle_beta   90.00
_cell.angle_gamma   90.00
#
_symmetry.space_group_name_H-M   'P 1'
#
loop_
_entity.id
_entity.type
_entity.pdbx_description
1 polymer ?
#
loop_
_entity_poly.entity_id
_entity_poly.type
_entity_poly.pdbx_seq_one_letter_code
_entity_poly.pdbx_strand_id
1 'polypeptide(L)'
;MSEPEQHELYQLLLAMDVLEELLEDLEESGLTSLEDLASRLASDAEATDLLELIAQLIARGIRTSEDLAGFLSELEQRIEEPEVMDSDWVNPN
;
A
#
# COMPACT_ATOMS: atom_id res chain seq x y z
N MET A 1 -1.65 -8.33 25.60
CA MET A 1 -1.97 -7.82 24.26
C MET A 1 -3.02 -6.76 24.46
N SER A 2 -2.66 -5.51 24.29
CA SER A 2 -3.59 -4.40 24.46
C SER A 2 -4.45 -4.34 23.20
N GLU A 3 -5.78 -4.25 23.32
CA GLU A 3 -6.72 -4.13 22.19
C GLU A 3 -6.30 -3.16 21.06
N PRO A 4 -5.64 -2.00 21.31
CA PRO A 4 -5.15 -1.13 20.24
C PRO A 4 -4.06 -1.74 19.33
N GLU A 5 -3.14 -2.54 19.88
CA GLU A 5 -2.03 -3.14 19.12
C GLU A 5 -2.57 -4.20 18.12
N GLN A 6 -3.63 -4.90 18.49
CA GLN A 6 -4.29 -5.88 17.63
C GLN A 6 -5.10 -5.23 16.52
N HIS A 7 -5.70 -4.07 16.81
CA HIS A 7 -6.45 -3.30 15.81
C HIS A 7 -5.52 -2.70 14.75
N GLU A 8 -4.39 -2.16 15.18
CA GLU A 8 -3.37 -1.60 14.28
C GLU A 8 -2.75 -2.67 13.37
N LEU A 9 -2.41 -3.84 13.92
CA LEU A 9 -1.93 -4.98 13.14
C LEU A 9 -2.97 -5.46 12.12
N TYR A 10 -4.25 -5.50 12.50
CA TYR A 10 -5.32 -5.91 11.59
C TYR A 10 -5.49 -4.93 10.43
N GLN A 11 -5.40 -3.62 10.69
CA GLN A 11 -5.45 -2.61 9.63
C GLN A 11 -4.24 -2.70 8.70
N LEU A 12 -3.05 -2.99 9.25
CA LEU A 12 -1.83 -3.21 8.48
C LEU A 12 -1.95 -4.39 7.51
N LEU A 13 -2.44 -5.53 8.00
CA LEU A 13 -2.66 -6.72 7.17
C LEU A 13 -3.69 -6.44 6.06
N LEU A 14 -4.79 -5.76 6.40
CA LEU A 14 -5.81 -5.42 5.40
C LEU A 14 -5.27 -4.45 4.35
N ALA A 15 -4.40 -3.52 4.73
CA ALA A 15 -3.73 -2.62 3.79
C ALA A 15 -2.76 -3.38 2.89
N MET A 16 -2.00 -4.35 3.43
CA MET A 16 -1.11 -5.19 2.63
C MET A 16 -1.88 -5.99 1.58
N ASP A 17 -2.97 -6.67 1.95
CA ASP A 17 -3.78 -7.45 1.00
C ASP A 17 -4.20 -6.61 -0.22
N VAL A 18 -4.64 -5.36 0.01
CA VAL A 18 -5.04 -4.44 -1.06
C VAL A 18 -3.85 -3.98 -1.92
N LEU A 19 -2.68 -3.78 -1.30
CA LEU A 19 -1.47 -3.38 -2.01
C LEU A 19 -0.87 -4.52 -2.84
N GLU A 20 -0.99 -5.76 -2.37
CA GLU A 20 -0.64 -6.98 -3.11
C GLU A 20 -1.55 -7.13 -4.35
N GLU A 21 -2.87 -6.99 -4.18
CA GLU A 21 -3.83 -7.01 -5.29
C GLU A 21 -3.51 -5.91 -6.32
N LEU A 22 -3.15 -4.71 -5.86
CA LEU A 22 -2.74 -3.61 -6.74
C LEU A 22 -1.47 -3.91 -7.53
N LEU A 23 -0.49 -4.60 -6.91
CA LEU A 23 0.74 -5.02 -7.56
C LEU A 23 0.45 -6.10 -8.61
N GLU A 24 -0.37 -7.08 -8.28
CA GLU A 24 -0.83 -8.11 -9.23
C GLU A 24 -1.55 -7.46 -10.42
N ASP A 25 -2.44 -6.50 -10.20
CA ASP A 25 -3.15 -5.78 -11.26
C ASP A 25 -2.20 -5.06 -12.23
N LEU A 26 -1.12 -4.45 -11.70
CA LEU A 26 -0.07 -3.84 -12.52
C LEU A 26 0.63 -4.89 -13.37
N GLU A 27 1.02 -6.02 -12.78
CA GLU A 27 1.74 -7.10 -13.45
C GLU A 27 0.88 -7.79 -14.52
N GLU A 28 -0.36 -8.14 -14.20
CA GLU A 28 -1.32 -8.76 -15.11
C GLU A 28 -1.67 -7.84 -16.29
N SER A 29 -1.80 -6.54 -16.01
CA SER A 29 -2.08 -5.54 -17.04
C SER A 29 -0.84 -5.15 -17.85
N GLY A 30 0.37 -5.60 -17.44
CA GLY A 30 1.64 -5.22 -18.04
C GLY A 30 1.96 -3.73 -17.92
N LEU A 31 1.44 -3.08 -16.86
CA LEU A 31 1.65 -1.66 -16.56
C LEU A 31 2.90 -1.50 -15.70
N THR A 32 3.64 -0.42 -15.92
CA THR A 32 4.88 -0.16 -15.17
C THR A 32 4.71 0.94 -14.11
N SER A 33 3.58 1.66 -14.11
CA SER A 33 3.32 2.75 -13.19
C SER A 33 1.88 2.77 -12.66
N LEU A 34 1.73 3.27 -11.44
CA LEU A 34 0.45 3.53 -10.81
C LEU A 34 -0.34 4.62 -11.53
N GLU A 35 0.33 5.58 -12.17
CA GLU A 35 -0.33 6.58 -13.03
C GLU A 35 -1.04 5.95 -14.24
N ASP A 36 -0.44 4.91 -14.84
CA ASP A 36 -1.07 4.19 -15.95
C ASP A 36 -2.31 3.40 -15.47
N LEU A 37 -2.20 2.78 -14.29
CA LEU A 37 -3.31 2.06 -13.68
C LEU A 37 -4.46 3.00 -13.31
N ALA A 38 -4.15 4.14 -12.68
CA ALA A 38 -5.14 5.17 -12.38
C ALA A 38 -5.83 5.70 -13.65
N SER A 39 -5.06 5.89 -14.73
CA SER A 39 -5.63 6.34 -16.01
C SER A 39 -6.60 5.32 -16.61
N ARG A 40 -6.33 4.02 -16.44
CA ARG A 40 -7.20 2.92 -16.88
C ARG A 40 -8.47 2.83 -16.02
N LEU A 41 -8.34 3.05 -14.72
CA LEU A 41 -9.44 3.01 -13.76
C LEU A 41 -10.28 4.30 -13.75
N ALA A 42 -9.79 5.40 -14.30
CA ALA A 42 -10.47 6.70 -14.28
C ALA A 42 -11.88 6.70 -14.93
N SER A 43 -12.15 5.74 -15.81
CA SER A 43 -13.48 5.56 -16.43
C SER A 43 -14.40 4.61 -15.65
N ASP A 44 -13.90 3.95 -14.62
CA ASP A 44 -14.64 3.02 -13.78
C ASP A 44 -15.18 3.75 -12.53
N ALA A 45 -16.50 3.85 -12.42
CA ALA A 45 -17.16 4.52 -11.30
C ALA A 45 -16.99 3.73 -9.98
N GLU A 46 -16.77 2.42 -10.06
CA GLU A 46 -16.58 1.55 -8.89
C GLU A 46 -15.14 1.61 -8.37
N ALA A 47 -14.19 2.11 -9.17
CA ALA A 47 -12.77 2.21 -8.81
C ALA A 47 -12.41 3.47 -8.01
N THR A 48 -13.39 4.22 -7.48
CA THR A 48 -13.14 5.52 -6.81
C THR A 48 -12.22 5.36 -5.59
N ASP A 49 -12.45 4.35 -4.76
CA ASP A 49 -11.64 4.09 -3.56
C ASP A 49 -10.20 3.66 -3.92
N LEU A 50 -10.07 2.86 -4.98
CA LEU A 50 -8.76 2.41 -5.49
C LEU A 50 -7.97 3.59 -6.09
N LEU A 51 -8.64 4.50 -6.80
CA LEU A 51 -8.02 5.73 -7.31
C LEU A 51 -7.54 6.64 -6.19
N GLU A 52 -8.27 6.73 -5.08
CA GLU A 52 -7.83 7.48 -3.89
C GLU A 52 -6.59 6.84 -3.26
N LEU A 53 -6.57 5.51 -3.12
CA LEU A 53 -5.40 4.78 -2.63
C LEU A 53 -4.18 5.02 -3.52
N ILE A 54 -4.34 4.88 -4.84
CA ILE A 54 -3.27 5.12 -5.81
C ILE A 54 -2.74 6.57 -5.67
N ALA A 55 -3.62 7.56 -5.54
CA ALA A 55 -3.21 8.94 -5.35
C ALA A 55 -2.39 9.13 -4.05
N GLN A 56 -2.76 8.44 -2.97
CA GLN A 56 -2.02 8.47 -1.71
C GLN A 56 -0.63 7.81 -1.83
N LEU A 57 -0.52 6.70 -2.56
CA LEU A 57 0.76 6.02 -2.82
C LEU A 57 1.70 6.91 -3.64
N ILE A 58 1.19 7.52 -4.71
CA ILE A 58 1.95 8.46 -5.55
C ILE A 58 2.43 9.68 -4.73
N ALA A 59 1.60 10.19 -3.83
CA ALA A 59 1.96 11.29 -2.93
C ALA A 59 3.06 10.91 -1.93
N ARG A 60 3.16 9.62 -1.55
CA ARG A 60 4.23 9.06 -0.73
C ARG A 60 5.50 8.73 -1.53
N GLY A 61 5.47 8.89 -2.86
CA GLY A 61 6.60 8.63 -3.75
C GLY A 61 6.63 7.21 -4.34
N ILE A 62 5.64 6.38 -4.01
CA ILE A 62 5.49 5.02 -4.58
C ILE A 62 4.80 5.19 -5.93
N ARG A 63 5.48 4.90 -7.03
CA ARG A 63 4.95 5.15 -8.38
C ARG A 63 5.02 3.95 -9.30
N THR A 64 6.00 3.08 -9.11
CA THR A 64 6.22 1.90 -9.94
C THR A 64 5.86 0.63 -9.20
N SER A 65 5.71 -0.47 -9.94
CA SER A 65 5.57 -1.81 -9.34
C SER A 65 6.77 -2.17 -8.46
N GLU A 66 7.98 -1.74 -8.83
CA GLU A 66 9.19 -1.93 -8.02
C GLU A 66 9.12 -1.15 -6.69
N ASP A 67 8.68 0.12 -6.72
CA ASP A 67 8.48 0.89 -5.49
C ASP A 67 7.40 0.26 -4.58
N LEU A 68 6.32 -0.23 -5.19
CA LEU A 68 5.22 -0.86 -4.47
C LEU A 68 5.63 -2.18 -3.83
N ALA A 69 6.38 -3.02 -4.55
CA ALA A 69 6.96 -4.26 -4.03
C ALA A 69 7.95 -3.98 -2.89
N GLY A 70 8.79 -2.95 -3.03
CA GLY A 70 9.68 -2.50 -1.97
C GLY A 70 8.91 -2.07 -0.71
N PHE A 71 7.85 -1.28 -0.89
CA PHE A 71 7.00 -0.83 0.21
C PHE A 71 6.28 -2.00 0.91
N LEU A 72 5.77 -2.98 0.15
CA LEU A 72 5.19 -4.21 0.71
C LEU A 72 6.20 -4.97 1.57
N SER A 73 7.42 -5.14 1.09
CA SER A 73 8.47 -5.85 1.85
C SER A 73 8.84 -5.11 3.16
N GLU A 74 8.82 -3.78 3.16
CA GLU A 74 9.00 -2.98 4.38
C GLU A 74 7.85 -3.19 5.38
N LEU A 75 6.60 -3.29 4.90
CA LEU A 75 5.43 -3.58 5.73
C LEU A 75 5.49 -4.99 6.33
N GLU A 76 5.84 -6.00 5.52
CA GLU A 76 6.04 -7.39 5.96
C GLU A 76 7.06 -7.47 7.09
N GLN A 77 8.24 -6.87 6.90
CA GLN A 77 9.29 -6.84 7.92
C GLN A 77 8.82 -6.19 9.21
N ARG A 78 8.00 -5.13 9.13
CA ARG A 78 7.45 -4.45 10.29
C ARG A 78 6.45 -5.30 11.07
N ILE A 79 5.72 -6.18 10.38
CA ILE A 79 4.80 -7.14 11.01
C ILE A 79 5.57 -8.30 11.65
N GLU A 80 6.60 -8.81 10.98
CA GLU A 80 7.41 -9.93 11.49
C GLU A 80 8.33 -9.51 12.64
N GLU A 81 8.92 -8.31 12.56
CA GLU A 81 9.91 -7.79 13.51
C GLU A 81 9.54 -6.37 14.00
N PRO A 82 8.44 -6.19 14.73
CA PRO A 82 7.99 -4.87 15.20
C PRO A 82 8.98 -4.18 16.15
N GLU A 83 9.90 -4.94 16.77
CA GLU A 83 10.91 -4.43 17.70
C GLU A 83 12.16 -3.82 17.02
N VAL A 84 12.30 -3.96 15.70
CA VAL A 84 13.53 -3.62 14.96
C VAL A 84 13.45 -2.28 14.21
N MET A 85 12.26 -1.70 14.07
CA MET A 85 12.05 -0.46 13.31
C MET A 85 11.91 0.78 14.20
N ASP A 86 12.81 1.76 14.00
CA ASP A 86 12.82 3.05 14.70
C ASP A 86 11.47 3.81 14.57
N SER A 87 11.10 4.48 15.66
CA SER A 87 9.77 5.02 15.97
C SER A 87 9.30 6.25 15.16
N ASP A 88 9.86 6.53 13.98
CA ASP A 88 9.59 7.79 13.27
C ASP A 88 8.28 7.80 12.44
N TRP A 89 7.55 6.69 12.34
CA TRP A 89 6.30 6.62 11.56
C TRP A 89 5.02 6.90 12.37
N VAL A 90 5.05 6.76 13.71
CA VAL A 90 3.84 6.79 14.56
C VAL A 90 3.51 8.21 15.06
N ASN A 91 4.27 9.22 14.65
CA ASN A 91 4.06 10.59 15.14
C ASN A 91 3.69 11.56 14.00
N PRO A 92 2.41 11.60 13.58
CA PRO A 92 1.90 12.79 12.93
C PRO A 92 1.79 13.85 14.03
N ASN A 93 2.62 14.89 13.93
CA ASN A 93 2.46 16.11 14.70
C ASN A 93 1.06 16.71 14.50
#